data_AF-T1TB71-F1
#
_entry.id   AF-T1TB71-F1
#
_cell.length_a   1.000
_cell.length_b   1.000
_cell.length_c   1.000
_cell.angle_alpha   90.00
_cell.angle_beta   90.00
_cell.angle_gamma   90.00
#
_symmetry.space_group_name_H-M   'P 1'
#
loop_
_entity.id
_entity.type
_entity.pdbx_description
1 polymer ?
#
loop_
_entity_poly.entity_id
_entity_poly.type
_entity_poly.pdbx_seq_one_letter_code
_entity_poly.pdbx_strand_id
1 'polypeptide(L)'
;SNVGIINGLSGWDSSVDDSPADTITRRFRYDVALVAALKDLEEDIMEGLREKGMEDNACNFTVMIKESCDGMGDVSEKHGGGPAVPEKVVRFSFTVMSVSFLADSQQEEVTIFTEPKPNSELSCKPLCLMSVDESDHETLTAILCPLIAERNAMKESRLILPIGELPRSFRFHFRGTGYDEKMVRVMEGLEASGSTYICTLCDS
;
A
#
# COMPACT_ATOMS: atom_id res chain seq x y z
N SER A 1 9.51 -14.52 7.44
CA SER A 1 8.13 -14.33 7.92
C SER A 1 7.20 -15.10 7.00
N ASN A 2 6.58 -16.19 7.47
CA ASN A 2 5.84 -17.15 6.62
C ASN A 2 4.34 -16.83 6.47
N VAL A 3 3.96 -15.54 6.43
CA VAL A 3 2.55 -15.16 6.25
C VAL A 3 2.30 -14.93 4.76
N GLY A 4 1.41 -15.73 4.18
CA GLY A 4 0.99 -15.60 2.78
C GLY A 4 -0.26 -14.73 2.64
N ILE A 5 -1.19 -15.16 1.78
CA ILE A 5 -2.48 -14.49 1.61
C ILE A 5 -3.33 -14.68 2.88
N ILE A 6 -3.89 -13.58 3.40
CA ILE A 6 -4.78 -13.57 4.57
C ILE A 6 -6.17 -13.04 4.20
N ASN A 7 -7.16 -13.39 5.02
CA ASN A 7 -8.50 -12.82 4.90
C ASN A 7 -8.46 -11.36 5.41
N GLY A 8 -8.93 -10.42 4.59
CA GLY A 8 -8.95 -8.99 4.94
C GLY A 8 -9.89 -8.63 6.10
N LEU A 9 -10.88 -9.49 6.41
CA LEU A 9 -11.80 -9.31 7.53
C LEU A 9 -11.10 -9.26 8.90
N SER A 10 -9.85 -9.74 9.00
CA SER A 10 -8.98 -9.54 10.16
C SER A 10 -9.58 -9.89 11.53
N GLY A 11 -10.50 -10.87 11.57
CA GLY A 11 -11.16 -11.34 12.80
C GLY A 11 -12.52 -10.71 13.08
N TRP A 12 -13.15 -10.05 12.09
CA TRP A 12 -14.53 -9.59 12.20
C TRP A 12 -15.45 -10.73 12.64
N ASP A 13 -16.15 -10.53 13.75
CA ASP A 13 -17.06 -11.52 14.31
C ASP A 13 -18.22 -11.78 13.35
N SER A 14 -18.58 -13.04 13.14
CA SER A 14 -19.64 -13.45 12.21
C SER A 14 -20.93 -13.80 12.95
N SER A 15 -21.14 -13.14 14.09
CA SER A 15 -22.37 -13.28 14.88
C SER A 15 -23.54 -12.65 14.13
N VAL A 16 -24.71 -13.28 14.25
CA VAL A 16 -25.97 -12.75 13.67
C VAL A 16 -26.42 -11.47 14.40
N ASP A 17 -25.92 -11.24 15.62
CA ASP A 17 -26.23 -10.07 16.42
C ASP A 17 -25.35 -8.85 16.08
N ASP A 18 -24.28 -9.05 15.29
CA ASP A 18 -23.33 -8.00 14.87
C ASP A 18 -23.56 -7.58 13.40
N SER A 19 -22.90 -6.49 12.98
CA SER A 19 -22.93 -6.02 11.58
C SER A 19 -22.45 -7.14 10.63
N PRO A 20 -23.24 -7.52 9.61
CA PRO A 20 -22.95 -8.70 8.80
C PRO A 20 -21.67 -8.50 7.98
N ALA A 21 -20.77 -9.50 8.02
CA ALA A 21 -19.54 -9.52 7.25
C ALA A 21 -19.81 -9.95 5.78
N ASP A 22 -20.73 -9.26 5.10
CA ASP A 22 -21.17 -9.55 3.72
C ASP A 22 -20.17 -9.03 2.68
N THR A 23 -18.90 -9.38 2.85
CA THR A 23 -17.83 -9.02 1.92
C THR A 23 -16.78 -10.14 1.83
N ILE A 24 -16.21 -10.27 0.64
CA ILE A 24 -15.10 -11.18 0.38
C ILE A 24 -13.85 -10.35 0.17
N THR A 25 -12.84 -10.56 1.01
CA THR A 25 -11.58 -9.84 0.91
C THR A 25 -10.36 -10.75 1.12
N ARG A 26 -9.30 -10.46 0.35
CA ARG A 26 -7.99 -11.10 0.45
C ARG A 26 -6.91 -10.03 0.38
N ARG A 27 -5.93 -10.13 1.27
CA ARG A 27 -4.80 -9.20 1.30
C ARG A 27 -3.50 -9.89 1.66
N PHE A 28 -2.40 -9.21 1.42
CA PHE A 28 -1.12 -9.50 2.07
C PHE A 28 -0.98 -8.64 3.32
N ARG A 29 -0.17 -9.12 4.27
CA ARG A 29 0.35 -8.24 5.33
C ARG A 29 1.34 -7.27 4.69
N TYR A 30 1.20 -5.98 4.99
CA TYR A 30 1.82 -4.92 4.21
C TYR A 30 3.35 -4.96 4.30
N ASP A 31 3.89 -5.18 5.50
CA ASP A 31 5.33 -5.37 5.72
C ASP A 31 5.91 -6.53 4.89
N VAL A 32 5.21 -7.67 4.81
CA VAL A 32 5.64 -8.84 4.03
C VAL A 32 5.61 -8.54 2.54
N ALA A 33 4.57 -7.83 2.07
CA ALA A 33 4.47 -7.41 0.67
C ALA A 33 5.59 -6.42 0.29
N LEU A 34 5.95 -5.50 1.19
CA LEU A 34 7.08 -4.57 0.98
C LEU A 34 8.42 -5.29 0.96
N VAL A 35 8.64 -6.26 1.86
CA VAL A 35 9.84 -7.09 1.86
C VAL A 35 9.98 -7.84 0.54
N ALA A 36 8.89 -8.46 0.06
CA ALA A 36 8.89 -9.15 -1.23
C ALA A 36 9.19 -8.17 -2.38
N ALA A 37 8.55 -7.01 -2.39
CA ALA A 37 8.77 -5.98 -3.42
C ALA A 37 10.21 -5.46 -3.44
N LEU A 38 10.83 -5.23 -2.28
CA LEU A 38 12.24 -4.82 -2.21
C LEU A 38 13.19 -5.93 -2.61
N LYS A 39 12.83 -7.18 -2.34
CA LYS A 39 13.61 -8.34 -2.78
C LYS A 39 13.57 -8.53 -4.29
N ASP A 40 12.42 -8.27 -4.92
CA ASP A 40 12.31 -8.26 -6.38
C ASP A 40 13.22 -7.21 -7.03
N LEU A 41 13.49 -6.09 -6.33
CA LEU A 41 14.34 -4.98 -6.79
C LEU A 41 15.81 -5.13 -6.36
N GLU A 42 16.22 -6.28 -5.80
CA GLU A 42 17.57 -6.47 -5.26
C GLU A 42 18.67 -6.23 -6.31
N GLU A 43 18.46 -6.71 -7.54
CA GLU A 43 19.42 -6.53 -8.64
C GLU A 43 19.57 -5.06 -9.03
N ASP A 44 18.46 -4.34 -9.21
CA ASP A 44 18.43 -2.92 -9.57
C ASP A 44 19.05 -2.05 -8.47
N ILE A 45 18.75 -2.35 -7.20
CA ILE A 45 19.34 -1.65 -6.04
C ILE A 45 20.86 -1.85 -6.01
N MET A 46 21.33 -3.08 -6.23
CA MET A 46 22.76 -3.38 -6.25
C MET A 46 23.47 -2.76 -7.45
N GLU A 47 22.82 -2.70 -8.62
CA GLU A 47 23.33 -1.96 -9.78
C GLU A 47 23.48 -0.47 -9.49
N GLY A 48 22.43 0.16 -8.94
CA GLY A 48 22.49 1.56 -8.53
C GLY A 48 23.59 1.84 -7.49
N LEU A 49 23.85 0.91 -6.56
CA LEU A 49 24.96 1.01 -5.62
C LEU A 49 26.34 0.91 -6.29
N ARG A 50 26.51 0.02 -7.27
CA ARG A 50 27.75 -0.11 -8.07
C ARG A 50 28.06 1.18 -8.81
N GLU A 51 27.07 1.74 -9.49
CA GLU A 51 27.24 2.97 -10.27
C GLU A 51 27.67 4.15 -9.41
N LYS A 52 27.26 4.17 -8.13
CA LYS A 52 27.66 5.18 -7.15
C LYS A 52 28.93 4.82 -6.38
N GLY A 53 29.48 3.61 -6.55
CA GLY A 53 30.66 3.12 -5.83
C GLY A 53 30.44 2.92 -4.32
N MET A 54 29.22 2.57 -3.90
CA MET A 54 28.79 2.57 -2.49
C MET A 54 28.32 1.19 -1.98
N GLU A 55 28.65 0.09 -2.68
CA GLU A 55 28.18 -1.27 -2.37
C GLU A 55 28.41 -1.68 -0.91
N ASP A 56 29.60 -1.40 -0.38
CA ASP A 56 30.03 -1.83 0.97
C ASP A 56 29.69 -0.84 2.09
N ASN A 57 29.39 0.42 1.75
CA ASN A 57 29.28 1.51 2.72
C ASN A 57 27.83 1.99 2.96
N ALA A 58 26.93 1.81 1.99
CA ALA A 58 25.55 2.28 2.13
C ALA A 58 24.72 1.36 3.04
N CYS A 59 24.40 1.83 4.24
CA CYS A 59 23.67 1.06 5.25
C CYS A 59 22.26 1.58 5.55
N ASN A 60 21.98 2.86 5.30
CA ASN A 60 20.69 3.50 5.62
C ASN A 60 20.00 3.97 4.33
N PHE A 61 18.90 3.31 4.00
CA PHE A 61 18.09 3.57 2.82
C PHE A 61 16.76 4.21 3.19
N THR A 62 16.25 4.97 2.25
CA THR A 62 14.91 5.51 2.23
C THR A 62 14.20 4.94 1.01
N VAL A 63 12.95 4.53 1.18
CA VAL A 63 12.11 3.99 0.13
C VAL A 63 10.87 4.85 0.00
N MET A 64 10.63 5.40 -1.19
CA MET A 64 9.40 6.12 -1.48
C MET A 64 8.36 5.14 -2.02
N ILE A 65 7.22 5.05 -1.35
CA ILE A 65 6.10 4.18 -1.72
C ILE A 65 4.93 5.05 -2.18
N LYS A 66 4.45 4.83 -3.41
CA LYS A 66 3.16 5.36 -3.87
C LYS A 66 2.07 4.37 -3.49
N GLU A 67 1.07 4.81 -2.75
CA GLU A 67 -0.15 4.04 -2.47
C GLU A 67 -1.26 4.46 -3.43
N SER A 68 -2.11 3.51 -3.82
CA SER A 68 -3.23 3.74 -4.72
C SER A 68 -4.41 2.86 -4.34
N CYS A 69 -5.62 3.40 -4.42
CA CYS A 69 -6.85 2.67 -4.15
C CYS A 69 -7.93 3.12 -5.11
N ASP A 70 -8.48 2.17 -5.87
CA ASP A 70 -9.46 2.41 -6.91
C ASP A 70 -10.65 1.44 -6.80
N GLY A 71 -11.85 1.97 -7.04
CA GLY A 71 -13.07 1.21 -7.19
C GLY A 71 -13.29 0.80 -8.65
N MET A 72 -13.86 -0.39 -8.85
CA MET A 72 -14.27 -0.92 -10.15
C MET A 72 -15.69 -1.49 -10.05
N GLY A 73 -16.58 -0.99 -10.90
CA GLY A 73 -17.95 -1.49 -11.05
C GLY A 73 -18.08 -2.62 -12.07
N ASP A 74 -19.32 -3.06 -12.28
CA ASP A 74 -19.71 -4.07 -13.27
C ASP A 74 -18.97 -5.41 -13.12
N VAL A 75 -18.66 -5.79 -11.87
CA VAL A 75 -18.03 -7.06 -11.54
C VAL A 75 -19.09 -8.09 -11.19
N SER A 76 -19.48 -8.92 -12.15
CA SER A 76 -20.56 -9.88 -11.97
C SER A 76 -20.32 -10.81 -10.78
N GLU A 77 -21.33 -10.93 -9.92
CA GLU A 77 -21.34 -11.89 -8.83
C GLU A 77 -21.37 -13.32 -9.40
N LYS A 78 -20.66 -14.24 -8.74
CA LYS A 78 -20.70 -15.66 -9.09
C LYS A 78 -21.73 -16.37 -8.22
N HIS A 79 -22.46 -17.29 -8.84
CA HIS A 79 -23.20 -18.30 -8.09
C HIS A 79 -22.24 -19.08 -7.16
N GLY A 80 -22.66 -19.32 -5.92
CA GLY A 80 -21.87 -20.02 -4.92
C GLY A 80 -22.59 -20.15 -3.59
N GLY A 81 -21.92 -20.77 -2.60
CA GLY A 81 -22.43 -20.88 -1.23
C GLY A 81 -21.92 -19.77 -0.29
N GLY A 82 -21.35 -18.69 -0.84
CA GLY A 82 -20.85 -17.55 -0.06
C GLY A 82 -21.98 -16.58 0.31
N PRO A 83 -21.67 -15.55 1.12
CA PRO A 83 -22.60 -14.44 1.33
C PRO A 83 -22.90 -13.75 -0.01
N ALA A 84 -24.05 -13.06 -0.08
CA ALA A 84 -24.32 -12.16 -1.19
C ALA A 84 -23.28 -11.03 -1.17
N VAL A 85 -22.66 -10.74 -2.31
CA VAL A 85 -21.63 -9.69 -2.42
C VAL A 85 -22.00 -8.66 -3.49
N PRO A 86 -21.59 -7.40 -3.34
CA PRO A 86 -21.86 -6.37 -4.34
C PRO A 86 -21.13 -6.67 -5.66
N GLU A 87 -21.72 -6.24 -6.79
CA GLU A 87 -21.08 -6.30 -8.12
C GLU A 87 -20.05 -5.17 -8.34
N LYS A 88 -19.40 -4.76 -7.25
CA LYS A 88 -18.38 -3.73 -7.19
C LYS A 88 -17.21 -4.25 -6.37
N VAL A 89 -16.01 -3.88 -6.77
CA VAL A 89 -14.79 -4.23 -6.07
C VAL A 89 -13.94 -3.01 -5.83
N VAL A 90 -13.17 -3.01 -4.74
CA VAL A 90 -12.13 -2.04 -4.49
C VAL A 90 -10.80 -2.76 -4.44
N ARG A 91 -9.78 -2.14 -5.03
CA ARG A 91 -8.41 -2.65 -5.07
C ARG A 91 -7.48 -1.63 -4.42
N PHE A 92 -6.78 -2.05 -3.39
CA PHE A 92 -5.67 -1.30 -2.80
C PHE A 92 -4.34 -1.87 -3.31
N SER A 93 -3.43 -1.00 -3.70
CA SER A 93 -2.14 -1.35 -4.30
C SER A 93 -1.05 -0.36 -3.89
N PHE A 94 0.21 -0.76 -4.13
CA PHE A 94 1.35 0.12 -3.93
C PHE A 94 2.41 -0.06 -5.03
N THR A 95 3.27 0.93 -5.16
CA THR A 95 4.43 0.91 -6.06
C THR A 95 5.64 1.46 -5.32
N VAL A 96 6.79 0.79 -5.44
CA VAL A 96 8.07 1.34 -5.01
C VAL A 96 8.51 2.36 -6.05
N MET A 97 8.47 3.65 -5.70
CA MET A 97 8.77 4.74 -6.63
C MET A 97 10.25 5.02 -6.74
N SER A 98 10.96 4.99 -5.61
CA SER A 98 12.40 5.20 -5.57
C SER A 98 13.03 4.57 -4.34
N VAL A 99 14.31 4.25 -4.47
CA VAL A 99 15.19 3.88 -3.36
C VAL A 99 16.38 4.82 -3.38
N SER A 100 16.66 5.41 -2.22
CA SER A 100 17.75 6.34 -2.00
C SER A 100 18.51 5.98 -0.74
N PHE A 101 19.72 6.53 -0.58
CA PHE A 101 20.50 6.40 0.65
C PHE A 101 21.12 7.74 1.03
N LEU A 102 21.41 7.90 2.32
CA LEU A 102 22.17 9.04 2.80
C LEU A 102 23.66 8.68 2.80
N ALA A 103 24.46 9.41 2.02
CA ALA A 103 25.91 9.22 2.02
C ALA A 103 26.52 9.96 3.23
N ASP A 104 27.34 9.29 4.04
CA ASP A 104 27.95 9.90 5.25
C ASP A 104 28.77 11.18 4.94
N SER A 105 29.21 11.36 3.70
CA SER A 105 29.99 12.50 3.23
C SER A 105 29.16 13.63 2.61
N GLN A 106 27.87 13.41 2.32
CA GLN A 106 26.98 14.38 1.66
C GLN A 106 25.70 14.51 2.46
N GLN A 107 25.34 15.73 2.89
CA GLN A 107 24.05 16.00 3.54
C GLN A 107 22.84 15.83 2.59
N GLU A 108 23.05 15.28 1.40
CA GLU A 108 22.05 15.12 0.35
C GLU A 108 21.77 13.64 0.10
N GLU A 109 20.50 13.33 -0.12
CA GLU A 109 20.01 12.00 -0.37
C GLU A 109 20.30 11.58 -1.82
N VAL A 110 21.01 10.47 -2.00
CA VAL A 110 21.39 9.98 -3.33
C VAL A 110 20.44 8.87 -3.75
N THR A 111 19.70 9.11 -4.84
CA THR A 111 18.80 8.11 -5.43
C THR A 111 19.58 7.08 -6.24
N ILE A 112 19.30 5.79 -6.00
CA ILE A 112 19.92 4.64 -6.68
C ILE A 112 18.93 3.85 -7.53
N PHE A 113 17.64 3.97 -7.25
CA PHE A 113 16.58 3.38 -8.06
C PHE A 113 15.46 4.39 -8.21
N THR A 114 14.93 4.50 -9.42
CA THR A 114 13.68 5.22 -9.72
C THR A 114 12.85 4.36 -10.65
N GLU A 115 11.59 4.15 -10.32
CA GLU A 115 10.65 3.41 -11.15
C GLU A 115 10.49 4.12 -12.52
N PRO A 116 10.89 3.47 -13.63
CA PRO A 116 10.92 4.12 -14.94
C PRO A 116 9.52 4.37 -15.51
N LYS A 117 8.52 3.57 -15.13
CA LYS A 117 7.15 3.67 -15.64
C LYS A 117 6.15 3.63 -14.47
N PRO A 118 6.07 4.68 -13.64
CA PRO A 118 5.29 4.65 -12.40
C PRO A 118 3.77 4.50 -12.59
N ASN A 119 3.27 4.67 -13.82
CA ASN A 119 1.87 4.50 -14.18
C ASN A 119 1.60 3.19 -14.94
N SER A 120 2.60 2.32 -15.10
CA SER A 120 2.38 0.98 -15.64
C SER A 120 1.72 0.09 -14.60
N GLU A 121 0.77 -0.70 -15.07
CA GLU A 121 0.15 -1.83 -14.39
C GLU A 121 1.18 -2.85 -13.87
N LEU A 122 2.33 -2.99 -14.53
CA LEU A 122 3.38 -3.94 -14.14
C LEU A 122 4.09 -3.52 -12.85
N SER A 123 4.22 -2.22 -12.60
CA SER A 123 4.86 -1.66 -11.41
C SER A 123 3.88 -1.54 -10.22
N CYS A 124 2.59 -1.76 -10.46
CA CYS A 124 1.52 -1.69 -9.47
C CYS A 124 1.34 -3.04 -8.77
N LYS A 125 1.80 -3.17 -7.52
CA LYS A 125 1.69 -4.40 -6.74
C LYS A 125 0.36 -4.41 -5.96
N PRO A 126 -0.57 -5.35 -6.24
CA PRO A 126 -1.84 -5.43 -5.51
C PRO A 126 -1.59 -5.88 -4.07
N LEU A 127 -2.23 -5.21 -3.11
CA LEU A 127 -2.06 -5.49 -1.69
C LEU A 127 -3.34 -6.02 -1.04
N CYS A 128 -4.49 -5.46 -1.40
CA CYS A 128 -5.79 -5.87 -0.89
C CYS A 128 -6.85 -5.82 -2.00
N LEU A 129 -7.65 -6.88 -2.09
CA LEU A 129 -8.80 -6.99 -2.98
C LEU A 129 -10.04 -7.20 -2.11
N MET A 130 -11.11 -6.50 -2.43
CA MET A 130 -12.36 -6.54 -1.65
C MET A 130 -13.56 -6.38 -2.56
N SER A 131 -14.56 -7.24 -2.39
CA SER A 131 -15.89 -7.09 -2.97
C SER A 131 -16.70 -6.15 -2.08
N VAL A 132 -16.63 -4.86 -2.36
CA VAL A 132 -17.27 -3.78 -1.60
C VAL A 132 -17.58 -2.62 -2.55
N ASP A 133 -18.66 -1.90 -2.29
CA ASP A 133 -18.90 -0.61 -2.93
C ASP A 133 -18.00 0.43 -2.27
N GLU A 134 -17.23 1.20 -3.04
CA GLU A 134 -16.43 2.32 -2.53
C GLU A 134 -17.24 3.38 -1.76
N SER A 135 -18.57 3.38 -1.93
CA SER A 135 -19.51 4.26 -1.23
C SER A 135 -19.94 3.71 0.13
N ASP A 136 -19.72 2.42 0.40
CA ASP A 136 -19.96 1.80 1.70
C ASP A 136 -18.78 2.10 2.63
N HIS A 137 -18.88 3.25 3.31
CA HIS A 137 -17.84 3.76 4.17
C HIS A 137 -17.54 2.83 5.36
N GLU A 138 -18.55 2.16 5.91
CA GLU A 138 -18.41 1.30 7.09
C GLU A 138 -17.55 0.08 6.74
N THR A 139 -17.96 -0.67 5.72
CA THR A 139 -17.26 -1.88 5.28
C THR A 139 -15.86 -1.56 4.76
N LEU A 140 -15.72 -0.50 3.94
CA LEU A 140 -14.44 -0.10 3.39
C LEU A 140 -13.44 0.29 4.49
N THR A 141 -13.88 1.07 5.48
CA THR A 141 -13.05 1.48 6.61
C THR A 141 -12.64 0.28 7.46
N ALA A 142 -13.57 -0.64 7.74
CA ALA A 142 -13.29 -1.84 8.51
C ALA A 142 -12.23 -2.74 7.84
N ILE A 143 -12.28 -2.90 6.51
CA ILE A 143 -11.27 -3.68 5.75
C ILE A 143 -9.92 -2.96 5.68
N LEU A 144 -9.91 -1.63 5.49
CA LEU A 144 -8.67 -0.86 5.29
C LEU A 144 -7.97 -0.47 6.61
N CYS A 145 -8.69 -0.40 7.72
CA CYS A 145 -8.14 -0.02 9.03
C CYS A 145 -6.87 -0.82 9.43
N PRO A 146 -6.84 -2.16 9.32
CA PRO A 146 -5.63 -2.93 9.59
C PRO A 146 -4.43 -2.53 8.70
N LEU A 147 -4.66 -2.23 7.42
CA LEU A 147 -3.60 -1.78 6.51
C LEU A 147 -3.07 -0.39 6.90
N ILE A 148 -3.95 0.52 7.30
CA ILE A 148 -3.59 1.85 7.80
C ILE A 148 -2.76 1.74 9.09
N ALA A 149 -3.15 0.84 10.00
CA ALA A 149 -2.42 0.58 11.24
C ALA A 149 -1.02 0.02 10.95
N GLU A 150 -0.91 -0.98 10.06
CA GLU A 150 0.38 -1.53 9.59
C GLU A 150 1.25 -0.43 8.97
N ARG A 151 0.69 0.40 8.09
CA ARG A 151 1.38 1.53 7.45
C ARG A 151 1.92 2.54 8.48
N ASN A 152 1.10 2.93 9.45
CA ASN A 152 1.48 3.91 10.47
C ASN A 152 2.58 3.34 11.39
N ALA A 153 2.51 2.06 11.76
CA ALA A 153 3.58 1.40 12.49
C ALA A 153 4.89 1.37 11.69
N MET A 154 4.80 1.15 10.37
CA MET A 154 5.98 1.12 9.50
C MET A 154 6.68 2.47 9.37
N LYS A 155 5.95 3.60 9.38
CA LYS A 155 6.52 4.97 9.31
C LYS A 155 7.51 5.26 10.44
N GLU A 156 7.22 4.75 11.64
CA GLU A 156 8.05 4.96 12.84
C GLU A 156 9.13 3.88 13.03
N SER A 157 9.18 2.91 12.12
CA SER A 157 10.06 1.75 12.22
C SER A 157 11.18 1.76 11.17
N ARG A 158 12.15 0.87 11.35
CA ARG A 158 13.17 0.56 10.35
C ARG A 158 13.09 -0.93 10.01
N LEU A 159 13.02 -1.24 8.73
CA LEU A 159 13.13 -2.62 8.25
C LEU A 159 14.60 -2.97 8.10
N ILE A 160 15.02 -4.11 8.67
CA ILE A 160 16.33 -4.70 8.40
C ILE A 160 16.13 -5.85 7.42
N LEU A 161 16.73 -5.73 6.24
CA LEU A 161 16.62 -6.71 5.16
C LEU A 161 18.00 -6.94 4.52
N PRO A 162 18.46 -8.19 4.40
CA PRO A 162 19.70 -8.46 3.66
C PRO A 162 19.49 -8.16 2.18
N ILE A 163 20.33 -7.32 1.58
CA ILE A 163 20.33 -6.98 0.14
C ILE A 163 21.79 -6.97 -0.33
N GLY A 164 22.12 -7.78 -1.35
CA GLY A 164 23.51 -8.03 -1.73
C GLY A 164 24.30 -8.65 -0.58
N GLU A 165 23.71 -9.65 0.08
CA GLU A 165 24.29 -10.40 1.22
C GLU A 165 24.56 -9.60 2.51
N LEU A 166 24.41 -8.26 2.49
CA LEU A 166 24.60 -7.41 3.66
C LEU A 166 23.27 -6.98 4.29
N PRO A 167 23.14 -6.97 5.62
CA PRO A 167 21.96 -6.43 6.29
C PRO A 167 21.89 -4.92 6.11
N ARG A 168 20.84 -4.42 5.47
CA ARG A 168 20.62 -2.99 5.21
C ARG A 168 19.36 -2.50 5.92
N SER A 169 19.39 -1.25 6.37
CA SER A 169 18.28 -0.62 7.10
C SER A 169 17.46 0.27 6.16
N PHE A 170 16.15 0.05 6.09
CA PHE A 170 15.23 0.79 5.24
C PHE A 170 14.22 1.58 6.08
N ARG A 171 14.01 2.85 5.72
CA ARG A 171 12.88 3.68 6.14
C ARG A 171 11.91 3.85 5.00
N PHE A 172 10.62 3.95 5.30
CA PHE A 172 9.57 4.07 4.29
C PHE A 172 8.88 5.42 4.36
N HIS A 173 8.75 6.08 3.21
CA HIS A 173 7.92 7.25 3.02
C HIS A 173 6.73 6.90 2.14
N PHE A 174 5.55 6.81 2.75
CA PHE A 174 4.29 6.52 2.06
C PHE A 174 3.66 7.80 1.52
N ARG A 175 3.28 7.77 0.24
CA ARG A 175 2.58 8.85 -0.48
C ARG A 175 1.30 8.29 -1.07
N GLY A 176 0.17 8.66 -0.47
CA GLY A 176 -1.15 8.28 -0.96
C GLY A 176 -1.64 9.22 -2.05
N THR A 177 -1.13 9.06 -3.28
CA THR A 177 -1.44 9.98 -4.39
C THR A 177 -2.24 9.35 -5.52
N GLY A 178 -2.49 8.03 -5.47
CA GLY A 178 -3.31 7.32 -6.45
C GLY A 178 -4.75 7.09 -5.98
N TYR A 179 -5.36 8.10 -5.38
CA TYR A 179 -6.75 8.08 -4.93
C TYR A 179 -7.55 9.08 -5.76
N ASP A 180 -8.76 8.73 -6.19
CA ASP A 180 -9.69 9.74 -6.69
C ASP A 180 -10.22 10.62 -5.54
N GLU A 181 -10.83 11.76 -5.87
CA GLU A 181 -11.31 12.71 -4.85
C GLU A 181 -12.30 12.07 -3.87
N LYS A 182 -13.17 11.19 -4.37
CA LYS A 182 -14.15 10.48 -3.56
C LYS A 182 -13.45 9.61 -2.51
N MET A 183 -12.44 8.86 -2.91
CA MET A 183 -11.63 8.01 -2.05
C MET A 183 -10.78 8.83 -1.08
N VAL A 184 -10.22 9.96 -1.51
CA VAL A 184 -9.51 10.90 -0.62
C VAL A 184 -10.42 11.38 0.50
N ARG A 185 -11.61 11.87 0.15
CA ARG A 185 -12.59 12.36 1.13
C ARG A 185 -13.00 11.28 2.12
N VAL A 186 -13.24 10.06 1.64
CA VAL A 186 -13.51 8.90 2.50
C VAL A 186 -12.34 8.60 3.44
N MET A 187 -11.12 8.52 2.93
CA MET A 187 -9.94 8.17 3.71
C MET A 187 -9.50 9.26 4.70
N GLU A 188 -9.84 10.52 4.42
CA GLU A 188 -9.55 11.68 5.27
C GLU A 188 -10.73 12.08 6.17
N GLY A 189 -11.88 11.41 6.07
CA GLY A 189 -13.07 11.69 6.87
C GLY A 189 -13.76 13.02 6.52
N LEU A 190 -13.63 13.46 5.26
CA LEU A 190 -14.26 14.66 4.74
C LEU A 190 -15.68 14.38 4.23
N GLU A 191 -16.51 15.41 4.14
CA GLU A 191 -17.83 15.31 3.50
C GLU A 191 -17.70 14.93 2.01
N ALA A 192 -18.70 14.22 1.49
CA ALA A 192 -18.69 13.71 0.12
C ALA A 192 -18.62 14.80 -0.96
N SER A 193 -18.27 14.40 -2.19
CA SER A 193 -18.26 15.28 -3.38
C SER A 193 -19.67 15.84 -3.62
N GLY A 194 -19.82 17.16 -3.48
CA GLY A 194 -21.11 17.86 -3.53
C GLY A 194 -21.49 18.60 -2.25
N SER A 195 -20.66 18.52 -1.21
CA SER A 195 -20.75 19.38 -0.03
C SER A 195 -20.42 20.85 -0.35
N THR A 196 -20.72 21.74 0.60
CA THR A 196 -20.31 23.15 0.55
C THR A 196 -18.78 23.28 0.59
N TYR A 197 -18.09 22.34 1.23
CA TYR A 197 -16.63 22.29 1.34
C TYR A 197 -16.00 21.53 0.16
N ILE A 198 -15.77 22.27 -0.92
CA ILE A 198 -15.39 21.71 -2.23
C ILE A 198 -13.91 21.31 -2.33
N CYS A 199 -13.05 21.81 -1.45
CA CYS A 199 -11.60 21.63 -1.53
C CYS A 199 -11.11 20.59 -0.52
N THR A 200 -10.27 19.64 -0.95
CA THR A 200 -9.59 18.69 -0.05
C THR A 200 -8.24 19.21 0.46
N LEU A 201 -7.78 20.35 -0.08
CA LEU A 201 -6.47 20.94 0.22
C LEU A 201 -6.57 22.29 0.96
N CYS A 202 -7.79 22.80 1.18
CA CYS A 202 -8.05 24.14 1.69
C CYS A 202 -9.46 24.26 2.28
N ASP A 203 -9.67 25.25 3.15
CA ASP A 203 -10.95 25.45 3.88
C ASP A 203 -11.96 26.35 3.14
N SER A 204 -11.82 26.50 1.82
CA SER A 204 -12.65 27.40 0.99
C SER A 204 -14.01 26.83 0.63
#